data_AF-A0A382NRD9-F1
#
_entry.id   AF-A0A382NRD9-F1
#
_cell.length_a   1.000
_cell.length_b   1.000
_cell.length_c   1.000
_cell.angle_alpha   90.00
_cell.angle_beta   90.00
_cell.angle_gamma   90.00
#
_symmetry.space_group_name_H-M   'P 1'
#
loop_
_entity.id
_entity.type
_entity.pdbx_description
1 polymer ?
#
loop_
_entity_poly.entity_id
_entity_poly.type
_entity_poly.pdbx_seq_one_letter_code
_entity_poly.pdbx_strand_id
1 'polypeptide(L)'
;MKIEMFHLCPYRDLPEDFREKHRSVWVDVPSQLFDGEIASRTYNETLDEIKYAAEMGYDGVCVNEHHQNAYGIMPSPNIMAAAMSRETKDVAIIVMGNSIALYDPPIRVAEEFGMLDCISGGRLVAGFPVGSAMDTAFGYGSNPANLREKYAEAEELILHAWESDEIFAFDGKYTQLRYVNLWPRPLQKPRPPIWVPGAGSIETWNTCVNKGHLYAYLSYSGYKRGKQVMEGFWNVAHSAGIDNP
;
A
#
# COMPACT_ATOMS: atom_id res chain seq x y z
N MET A 1 19.10 -3.66 5.73
CA MET A 1 18.56 -3.19 4.45
C MET A 1 18.03 -1.78 4.65
N LYS A 2 18.34 -0.82 3.79
CA LYS A 2 18.04 0.61 3.97
C LYS A 2 17.60 1.34 2.68
N ILE A 3 17.63 0.70 1.51
CA ILE A 3 17.36 1.40 0.24
C ILE A 3 16.35 0.61 -0.60
N GLU A 4 15.15 1.14 -0.67
CA GLU A 4 14.05 0.61 -1.49
C GLU A 4 13.81 1.49 -2.73
N MET A 5 13.38 0.87 -3.83
CA MET A 5 12.95 1.56 -5.04
C MET A 5 11.43 1.69 -5.03
N PHE A 6 10.91 2.92 -5.09
CA PHE A 6 9.47 3.18 -5.24
C PHE A 6 9.15 3.68 -6.65
N HIS A 7 8.17 3.03 -7.30
CA HIS A 7 7.68 3.46 -8.60
C HIS A 7 6.22 3.95 -8.51
N LEU A 8 5.94 5.16 -9.01
CA LEU A 8 4.58 5.72 -8.99
C LEU A 8 3.66 5.13 -10.08
N CYS A 9 4.24 4.73 -11.22
CA CYS A 9 3.54 4.37 -12.46
C CYS A 9 2.56 5.47 -12.91
N PRO A 10 3.02 6.72 -13.12
CA PRO A 10 2.16 7.80 -13.58
C PRO A 10 1.83 7.63 -15.06
N TYR A 11 0.67 8.12 -15.49
CA TYR A 11 0.39 8.28 -16.91
C TYR A 11 1.17 9.49 -17.44
N ARG A 12 2.13 9.27 -18.35
CA ARG A 12 3.19 10.26 -18.66
C ARG A 12 2.85 11.23 -19.79
N ASP A 13 1.97 10.83 -20.70
CA ASP A 13 1.77 11.51 -21.98
C ASP A 13 0.43 12.30 -22.03
N LEU A 14 0.26 13.25 -21.11
CA LEU A 14 -0.87 14.19 -21.16
C LEU A 14 -0.59 15.37 -22.12
N PRO A 15 -1.61 16.01 -22.71
CA PRO A 15 -1.43 17.19 -23.55
C PRO A 15 -0.64 18.30 -22.86
N GLU A 16 0.18 19.04 -23.60
CA GLU A 16 1.00 20.13 -23.04
C GLU A 16 0.17 21.21 -22.34
N ASP A 17 -1.03 21.48 -22.84
CA ASP A 17 -2.00 22.44 -22.31
C ASP A 17 -2.89 21.86 -21.19
N PHE A 18 -2.61 20.64 -20.71
CA PHE A 18 -3.43 19.96 -19.69
C PHE A 18 -3.65 20.83 -18.46
N ARG A 19 -2.58 21.49 -17.96
CA ARG A 19 -2.66 22.34 -16.77
C ARG A 19 -3.47 23.62 -16.96
N GLU A 20 -3.73 24.02 -18.20
CA GLU A 20 -4.56 25.18 -18.54
C GLU A 20 -6.05 24.79 -18.64
N LYS A 21 -6.32 23.57 -19.11
CA LYS A 21 -7.68 23.08 -19.39
C LYS A 21 -8.29 22.21 -18.28
N HIS A 22 -7.46 21.62 -17.44
CA HIS A 22 -7.87 20.66 -16.41
C HIS A 22 -7.32 21.03 -15.05
N ARG A 23 -8.14 20.80 -14.03
CA ARG A 23 -7.82 21.18 -12.64
C ARG A 23 -6.87 20.20 -11.98
N SER A 24 -7.08 18.90 -12.17
CA SER A 24 -6.27 17.88 -11.50
C SER A 24 -6.08 16.62 -12.32
N VAL A 25 -4.85 16.10 -12.28
CA VAL A 25 -4.52 14.77 -12.79
C VAL A 25 -4.97 13.65 -11.84
N TRP A 26 -5.22 13.98 -10.57
CA TRP A 26 -5.50 13.02 -9.50
C TRP A 26 -7.00 12.85 -9.21
N VAL A 27 -7.86 13.80 -9.58
CA VAL A 27 -9.29 13.78 -9.15
C VAL A 27 -10.26 13.71 -10.30
N ASP A 28 -10.08 14.59 -11.29
CA ASP A 28 -11.08 14.88 -12.30
C ASP A 28 -10.47 14.86 -13.71
N VAL A 29 -9.41 14.06 -13.88
CA VAL A 29 -8.80 13.82 -15.18
C VAL A 29 -9.83 13.16 -16.11
N PRO A 30 -10.11 13.72 -17.30
CA PRO A 30 -11.05 13.11 -18.22
C PRO A 30 -10.48 11.82 -18.81
N SER A 31 -11.27 10.74 -18.78
CA SER A 31 -10.86 9.45 -19.35
C SER A 31 -10.68 9.48 -20.87
N GLN A 32 -11.19 10.50 -21.57
CA GLN A 32 -10.94 10.67 -23.01
C GLN A 32 -9.47 10.95 -23.34
N LEU A 33 -8.65 11.34 -22.34
CA LEU A 33 -7.21 11.53 -22.51
C LEU A 33 -6.42 10.21 -22.41
N PHE A 34 -7.09 9.09 -22.10
CA PHE A 34 -6.45 7.79 -22.01
C PHE A 34 -6.19 7.20 -23.39
N ASP A 35 -4.97 6.70 -23.57
CA ASP A 35 -4.52 5.95 -24.74
C ASP A 35 -3.96 4.60 -24.29
N GLY A 36 -4.43 3.53 -24.93
CA GLY A 36 -4.04 2.15 -24.59
C GLY A 36 -2.60 1.80 -24.94
N GLU A 37 -2.02 2.39 -25.99
CA GLU A 37 -0.62 2.17 -26.37
C GLU A 37 0.32 2.83 -25.37
N ILE A 38 -0.01 4.06 -24.94
CA ILE A 38 0.72 4.77 -23.89
C ILE A 38 0.65 3.99 -22.58
N ALA A 39 -0.53 3.52 -22.18
CA ALA A 39 -0.69 2.74 -20.96
C ALA A 39 0.11 1.42 -21.04
N SER A 40 0.01 0.69 -22.16
CA SER A 40 0.77 -0.54 -22.39
C SER A 40 2.28 -0.32 -22.25
N ARG A 41 2.82 0.71 -22.91
CA ARG A 41 4.24 1.08 -22.78
C ARG A 41 4.60 1.42 -21.33
N THR A 42 3.79 2.25 -20.68
CA THR A 42 4.02 2.71 -19.30
C THR A 42 4.11 1.54 -18.32
N TYR A 43 3.21 0.56 -18.41
CA TYR A 43 3.25 -0.62 -17.54
C TYR A 43 4.50 -1.48 -17.77
N ASN A 44 4.85 -1.75 -19.02
CA ASN A 44 6.00 -2.59 -19.34
C ASN A 44 7.31 -1.91 -18.93
N GLU A 45 7.49 -0.61 -19.24
CA GLU A 45 8.64 0.17 -18.78
C GLU A 45 8.72 0.19 -17.25
N THR A 46 7.60 0.36 -16.57
CA THR A 46 7.55 0.33 -15.09
C THR A 46 8.03 -1.02 -14.55
N LEU A 47 7.57 -2.13 -15.12
CA LEU A 47 7.99 -3.47 -14.70
C LEU A 47 9.48 -3.71 -14.97
N ASP A 48 9.98 -3.24 -16.11
CA ASP A 48 11.41 -3.32 -16.47
C ASP A 48 12.27 -2.50 -15.50
N GLU A 49 11.85 -1.28 -15.15
CA GLU A 49 12.54 -0.42 -14.18
C GLU A 49 12.57 -1.05 -12.78
N ILE A 50 11.45 -1.61 -12.33
CA ILE A 50 11.36 -2.31 -11.03
C ILE A 50 12.27 -3.53 -11.02
N LYS A 51 12.25 -4.34 -12.08
CA LYS A 51 13.12 -5.51 -12.21
C LYS A 51 14.60 -5.10 -12.22
N TYR A 52 14.94 -4.06 -12.97
CA TYR A 52 16.31 -3.57 -13.03
C TYR A 52 16.80 -3.08 -11.66
N ALA A 53 15.96 -2.41 -10.86
CA ALA A 53 16.30 -2.04 -9.49
C ALA A 53 16.62 -3.27 -8.63
N ALA A 54 15.84 -4.35 -8.74
CA ALA A 54 16.16 -5.60 -8.05
C ALA A 54 17.53 -6.17 -8.47
N GLU A 55 17.85 -6.14 -9.77
CA GLU A 55 19.14 -6.61 -10.31
C GLU A 55 20.33 -5.75 -9.86
N MET A 56 20.10 -4.46 -9.59
CA MET A 56 21.12 -3.54 -9.07
C MET A 56 21.38 -3.70 -7.57
N GLY A 57 20.68 -4.61 -6.89
CA GLY A 57 20.89 -4.90 -5.47
C GLY A 57 20.16 -3.95 -4.54
N TYR A 58 19.04 -3.37 -4.97
CA TYR A 58 18.11 -2.74 -4.03
C TYR A 58 17.56 -3.78 -3.05
N ASP A 59 17.30 -3.33 -1.84
CA ASP A 59 16.83 -4.19 -0.76
C ASP A 59 15.33 -4.53 -0.91
N GLY A 60 14.58 -3.60 -1.50
CA GLY A 60 13.15 -3.73 -1.73
C GLY A 60 12.70 -2.99 -2.98
N VAL A 61 11.64 -3.50 -3.60
CA VAL A 61 10.93 -2.83 -4.69
C VAL A 61 9.49 -2.60 -4.28
N CYS A 62 9.00 -1.38 -4.49
CA CYS A 62 7.71 -0.93 -4.01
C CYS A 62 6.74 -0.68 -5.17
N VAL A 63 5.55 -1.26 -5.05
CA VAL A 63 4.38 -0.93 -5.89
C VAL A 63 3.35 -0.18 -5.04
N ASN A 64 2.52 0.64 -5.67
CA ASN A 64 1.50 1.44 -4.98
C ASN A 64 0.10 1.23 -5.54
N GLU A 65 -0.88 1.88 -4.93
CA GLU A 65 -2.27 1.84 -5.32
C GLU A 65 -2.82 3.24 -5.56
N HIS A 66 -3.45 3.45 -6.73
CA HIS A 66 -4.17 4.68 -7.07
C HIS A 66 -5.37 4.40 -7.97
N HIS A 67 -6.44 5.18 -7.78
CA HIS A 67 -7.75 4.88 -8.38
C HIS A 67 -8.33 6.01 -9.21
N GLN A 68 -8.92 5.66 -10.37
CA GLN A 68 -9.66 6.57 -11.25
C GLN A 68 -8.90 7.84 -11.65
N ASN A 69 -7.59 7.75 -11.80
CA ASN A 69 -6.76 8.92 -12.08
C ASN A 69 -5.55 8.60 -12.96
N ALA A 70 -4.85 9.65 -13.37
CA ALA A 70 -3.64 9.58 -14.17
C ALA A 70 -2.37 9.88 -13.34
N TYR A 71 -2.53 10.17 -12.04
CA TYR A 71 -1.42 10.38 -11.11
C TYR A 71 -0.64 9.08 -10.89
N GLY A 72 -1.34 7.96 -10.74
CA GLY A 72 -0.79 6.61 -10.76
C GLY A 72 -1.80 5.66 -11.37
N ILE A 73 -1.38 4.90 -12.38
CA ILE A 73 -2.24 3.93 -13.07
C ILE A 73 -2.07 2.51 -12.51
N MET A 74 -1.81 2.34 -11.21
CA MET A 74 -1.78 1.04 -10.56
C MET A 74 -3.00 0.86 -9.63
N PRO A 75 -4.18 0.52 -10.14
CA PRO A 75 -5.37 0.32 -9.30
C PRO A 75 -5.34 -0.99 -8.51
N SER A 76 -4.49 -1.95 -8.91
CA SER A 76 -4.27 -3.18 -8.16
C SER A 76 -2.76 -3.45 -8.05
N PRO A 77 -2.11 -3.04 -6.95
CA PRO A 77 -0.68 -3.28 -6.76
C PRO A 77 -0.34 -4.77 -6.74
N ASN A 78 -1.27 -5.61 -6.30
CA ASN A 78 -1.06 -7.05 -6.16
C ASN A 78 -0.76 -7.73 -7.51
N ILE A 79 -1.30 -7.21 -8.63
CA ILE A 79 -0.99 -7.71 -9.97
C ILE A 79 0.46 -7.42 -10.34
N MET A 80 0.94 -6.20 -10.07
CA MET A 80 2.32 -5.78 -10.33
C MET A 80 3.29 -6.56 -9.45
N ALA A 81 2.96 -6.73 -8.16
CA ALA A 81 3.72 -7.53 -7.22
C ALA A 81 3.79 -9.01 -7.63
N ALA A 82 2.69 -9.57 -8.16
CA ALA A 82 2.66 -10.95 -8.66
C ALA A 82 3.62 -11.14 -9.85
N ALA A 83 3.67 -10.20 -10.80
CA ALA A 83 4.65 -10.24 -11.88
C ALA A 83 6.09 -10.23 -11.32
N MET A 84 6.38 -9.32 -10.39
CA MET A 84 7.72 -9.19 -9.79
C MET A 84 8.13 -10.37 -8.91
N SER A 85 7.16 -11.08 -8.32
CA SER A 85 7.41 -12.22 -7.44
C SER A 85 8.15 -13.38 -8.10
N ARG A 86 8.04 -13.51 -9.43
CA ARG A 86 8.75 -14.54 -10.21
C ARG A 86 9.91 -14.00 -11.01
N GLU A 87 9.86 -12.73 -11.40
CA GLU A 87 10.93 -12.06 -12.15
C GLU A 87 12.14 -11.69 -11.28
N THR A 88 11.96 -11.62 -9.96
CA THR A 88 13.00 -11.26 -9.00
C THR A 88 13.25 -12.38 -7.99
N LYS A 89 14.44 -12.44 -7.38
CA LYS A 89 14.84 -13.55 -6.49
C LYS A 89 15.11 -13.12 -5.05
N ASP A 90 15.94 -12.09 -4.86
CA ASP A 90 16.52 -11.78 -3.54
C ASP A 90 16.12 -10.40 -2.99
N VAL A 91 15.07 -9.80 -3.57
CA VAL A 91 14.56 -8.47 -3.20
C VAL A 91 13.24 -8.58 -2.44
N ALA A 92 13.02 -7.71 -1.45
CA ALA A 92 11.72 -7.60 -0.81
C ALA A 92 10.68 -7.01 -1.78
N ILE A 93 9.45 -7.53 -1.74
CA ILE A 93 8.34 -7.02 -2.56
C ILE A 93 7.41 -6.27 -1.63
N ILE A 94 7.48 -4.95 -1.71
CA ILE A 94 6.81 -4.06 -0.78
C ILE A 94 5.55 -3.52 -1.45
N VAL A 95 4.40 -4.02 -1.03
CA VAL A 95 3.13 -3.51 -1.54
C VAL A 95 2.76 -2.27 -0.73
N MET A 96 3.26 -1.09 -1.12
CA MET A 96 2.87 0.21 -0.55
C MET A 96 1.50 0.68 -1.07
N GLY A 97 0.54 -0.25 -1.08
CA GLY A 97 -0.82 -0.12 -1.56
C GLY A 97 -1.72 -1.04 -0.75
N ASN A 98 -2.95 -1.27 -1.21
CA ASN A 98 -4.05 -1.88 -0.47
C ASN A 98 -4.52 -1.03 0.71
N SER A 99 -5.26 0.03 0.42
CA SER A 99 -6.04 0.73 1.43
C SER A 99 -7.16 -0.18 1.94
N ILE A 100 -6.84 -0.98 2.96
CA ILE A 100 -7.67 -2.08 3.48
C ILE A 100 -9.11 -1.67 3.85
N ALA A 101 -9.34 -0.40 4.16
CA ALA A 101 -10.68 0.14 4.40
C ALA A 101 -11.56 0.25 3.13
N LEU A 102 -10.96 0.24 1.95
CA LEU A 102 -11.64 0.33 0.66
C LEU A 102 -12.14 -1.02 0.15
N TYR A 103 -11.66 -2.12 0.72
CA TYR A 103 -12.01 -3.47 0.30
C TYR A 103 -13.15 -4.02 1.15
N ASP A 104 -14.09 -4.68 0.48
CA ASP A 104 -15.27 -5.27 1.10
C ASP A 104 -15.55 -6.65 0.48
N PRO A 105 -15.30 -7.76 1.19
CA PRO A 105 -14.69 -7.83 2.51
C PRO A 105 -13.15 -7.62 2.47
N PRO A 106 -12.53 -7.05 3.51
CA PRO A 106 -11.08 -6.87 3.58
C PRO A 106 -10.30 -8.19 3.71
N ILE A 107 -10.98 -9.30 4.04
CA ILE A 107 -10.36 -10.64 4.06
C ILE A 107 -9.72 -11.02 2.72
N ARG A 108 -10.22 -10.48 1.61
CA ARG A 108 -9.62 -10.67 0.28
C ARG A 108 -8.17 -10.19 0.23
N VAL A 109 -7.83 -9.10 0.92
CA VAL A 109 -6.45 -8.60 0.99
C VAL A 109 -5.57 -9.60 1.75
N ALA A 110 -6.09 -10.23 2.81
CA ALA A 110 -5.36 -11.26 3.55
C ALA A 110 -5.02 -12.47 2.67
N GLU A 111 -5.95 -12.90 1.81
CA GLU A 111 -5.76 -14.02 0.88
C GLU A 111 -4.76 -13.66 -0.22
N GLU A 112 -4.92 -12.49 -0.86
CA GLU A 112 -4.03 -12.03 -1.94
C GLU A 112 -2.59 -11.83 -1.43
N PHE A 113 -2.41 -11.30 -0.23
CA PHE A 113 -1.09 -11.23 0.40
C PHE A 113 -0.56 -12.61 0.82
N GLY A 114 -1.41 -13.53 1.29
CA GLY A 114 -1.01 -14.92 1.48
C GLY A 114 -0.50 -15.58 0.19
N MET A 115 -1.16 -15.30 -0.94
CA MET A 115 -0.73 -15.76 -2.26
C MET A 115 0.63 -15.17 -2.64
N LEU A 116 0.78 -13.85 -2.56
CA LEU A 116 2.02 -13.16 -2.94
C LEU A 116 3.20 -13.61 -2.07
N ASP A 117 2.99 -13.80 -0.78
CA ASP A 117 4.02 -14.27 0.13
C ASP A 117 4.48 -15.69 -0.24
N CYS A 118 3.54 -16.59 -0.53
CA CYS A 118 3.83 -17.94 -1.01
C CYS A 118 4.56 -17.94 -2.38
N ILE A 119 4.10 -17.15 -3.35
CA ILE A 119 4.71 -17.11 -4.70
C ILE A 119 6.13 -16.54 -4.64
N SER A 120 6.32 -15.49 -3.83
CA SER A 120 7.62 -14.84 -3.68
C SER A 120 8.62 -15.64 -2.84
N GLY A 121 8.17 -16.66 -2.11
CA GLY A 121 9.03 -17.44 -1.20
C GLY A 121 9.33 -16.69 0.10
N GLY A 122 8.37 -15.92 0.61
CA GLY A 122 8.48 -15.24 1.90
C GLY A 122 9.09 -13.83 1.83
N ARG A 123 9.01 -13.16 0.67
CA ARG A 123 9.62 -11.84 0.44
C ARG A 123 8.64 -10.68 0.51
N LEU A 124 7.37 -10.95 0.82
CA LEU A 124 6.35 -9.91 0.89
C LEU A 124 6.59 -8.99 2.09
N VAL A 125 6.41 -7.70 1.87
CA VAL A 125 6.12 -6.71 2.91
C VAL A 125 4.73 -6.15 2.64
N ALA A 126 3.83 -6.33 3.59
CA ALA A 126 2.43 -5.93 3.50
C ALA A 126 2.29 -4.45 3.84
N GLY A 127 1.99 -3.60 2.86
CA GLY A 127 1.64 -2.21 3.16
C GLY A 127 0.16 -2.08 3.47
N PHE A 128 -0.16 -1.25 4.47
CA PHE A 128 -1.53 -0.86 4.82
C PHE A 128 -1.67 0.67 4.82
N PRO A 129 -1.72 1.33 3.65
CA PRO A 129 -2.04 2.74 3.57
C PRO A 129 -3.46 3.00 4.10
N VAL A 130 -3.64 4.03 4.91
CA VAL A 130 -5.00 4.51 5.24
C VAL A 130 -5.71 5.06 4.00
N GLY A 131 -4.92 5.59 3.05
CA GLY A 131 -5.39 6.13 1.77
C GLY A 131 -5.47 7.65 1.76
N SER A 132 -5.23 8.24 0.60
CA SER A 132 -5.43 9.68 0.37
C SER A 132 -6.92 9.97 0.21
N ALA A 133 -7.36 11.22 0.43
CA ALA A 133 -8.74 11.60 0.13
C ALA A 133 -9.08 11.41 -1.37
N MET A 134 -8.07 11.48 -2.24
CA MET A 134 -8.22 11.38 -3.69
C MET A 134 -8.59 9.97 -4.10
N ASP A 135 -7.93 8.97 -3.50
CA ASP A 135 -8.21 7.56 -3.76
C ASP A 135 -9.46 7.09 -2.99
N THR A 136 -9.61 7.51 -1.73
CA THR A 136 -10.68 7.01 -0.84
C THR A 136 -12.03 7.71 -1.08
N ALA A 137 -12.12 9.01 -0.83
CA ALA A 137 -13.38 9.75 -0.87
C ALA A 137 -13.77 10.13 -2.30
N PHE A 138 -12.82 10.61 -3.12
CA PHE A 138 -13.13 11.05 -4.48
C PHE A 138 -13.19 9.89 -5.48
N GLY A 139 -12.20 9.00 -5.48
CA GLY A 139 -12.16 7.86 -6.41
C GLY A 139 -13.11 6.72 -6.03
N TYR A 140 -13.20 6.38 -4.74
CA TYR A 140 -13.99 5.23 -4.28
C TYR A 140 -15.29 5.61 -3.56
N GLY A 141 -15.57 6.91 -3.41
CA GLY A 141 -16.80 7.38 -2.75
C GLY A 141 -16.90 7.01 -1.27
N SER A 142 -15.80 6.62 -0.62
CA SER A 142 -15.81 6.20 0.78
C SER A 142 -16.10 7.37 1.70
N ASN A 143 -16.93 7.15 2.72
CA ASN A 143 -17.24 8.18 3.70
C ASN A 143 -15.98 8.46 4.55
N PRO A 144 -15.39 9.66 4.50
CA PRO A 144 -14.17 9.95 5.24
C PRO A 144 -14.35 9.84 6.76
N ALA A 145 -15.58 9.98 7.27
CA ALA A 145 -15.87 9.89 8.70
C ALA A 145 -15.74 8.47 9.27
N ASN A 146 -15.91 7.42 8.45
CA ASN A 146 -15.80 6.03 8.91
C ASN A 146 -14.47 5.37 8.53
N LEU A 147 -13.66 6.01 7.67
CA LEU A 147 -12.48 5.41 7.06
C LEU A 147 -11.49 4.85 8.09
N ARG A 148 -11.22 5.59 9.18
CA ARG A 148 -10.27 5.19 10.23
C ARG A 148 -10.75 4.00 11.05
N GLU A 149 -12.03 4.01 11.44
CA GLU A 149 -12.61 2.87 12.16
C GLU A 149 -12.66 1.63 11.27
N LYS A 150 -13.06 1.78 10.00
CA LYS A 150 -13.10 0.68 9.03
C LYS A 150 -11.69 0.13 8.74
N TYR A 151 -10.68 1.00 8.66
CA TYR A 151 -9.28 0.60 8.54
C TYR A 151 -8.85 -0.25 9.74
N ALA A 152 -9.13 0.22 10.97
CA ALA A 152 -8.72 -0.49 12.18
C ALA A 152 -9.37 -1.87 12.31
N GLU A 153 -10.67 -1.97 11.99
CA GLU A 153 -11.40 -3.25 11.99
C GLU A 153 -10.91 -4.20 10.88
N ALA A 154 -10.62 -3.67 9.69
CA ALA A 154 -10.04 -4.45 8.59
C ALA A 154 -8.67 -5.02 8.97
N GLU A 155 -7.81 -4.20 9.59
CA GLU A 155 -6.49 -4.64 10.07
C GLU A 155 -6.62 -5.73 11.14
N GLU A 156 -7.55 -5.57 12.09
CA GLU A 156 -7.84 -6.59 13.11
C GLU A 156 -8.23 -7.93 12.47
N LEU A 157 -9.17 -7.93 11.53
CA LEU A 157 -9.60 -9.13 10.82
C LEU A 157 -8.44 -9.79 10.07
N ILE A 158 -7.67 -9.01 9.30
CA ILE A 158 -6.55 -9.54 8.49
C ILE A 158 -5.47 -10.15 9.39
N LEU A 159 -5.10 -9.46 10.47
CA LEU A 159 -4.10 -9.96 11.42
C LEU A 159 -4.55 -11.25 12.10
N HIS A 160 -5.80 -11.27 12.61
CA HIS A 160 -6.36 -12.47 13.23
C HIS A 160 -6.40 -13.64 12.24
N ALA A 161 -6.76 -13.38 10.98
CA ALA A 161 -6.82 -14.41 9.94
C ALA A 161 -5.44 -15.01 9.58
N TRP A 162 -4.37 -14.21 9.61
CA TRP A 162 -3.01 -14.72 9.39
C TRP A 162 -2.47 -15.52 10.59
N GLU A 163 -2.72 -15.01 11.80
CA GLU A 163 -2.11 -15.51 13.03
C GLU A 163 -2.88 -16.69 13.64
N SER A 164 -4.20 -16.78 13.43
CA SER A 164 -5.03 -17.88 13.96
C SER A 164 -4.81 -19.19 13.21
N ASP A 165 -4.75 -20.28 13.97
CA ASP A 165 -4.82 -21.66 13.44
C ASP A 165 -6.25 -22.23 13.48
N GLU A 166 -7.19 -21.52 14.11
CA GLU A 166 -8.58 -21.92 14.30
C GLU A 166 -9.53 -21.20 13.34
N ILE A 167 -10.64 -21.87 13.01
CA ILE A 167 -11.76 -21.22 12.33
C ILE A 167 -12.53 -20.37 13.36
N PHE A 168 -12.74 -19.10 13.06
CA PHE A 168 -13.44 -18.18 13.96
C PHE A 168 -14.55 -17.41 13.24
N ALA A 169 -15.47 -16.83 14.01
CA ALA A 169 -16.42 -15.85 13.50
C ALA A 169 -15.87 -14.44 13.76
N PHE A 170 -16.05 -13.54 12.80
CA PHE A 170 -15.73 -12.12 12.96
C PHE A 170 -17.02 -11.32 12.85
N ASP A 171 -17.40 -10.63 13.93
CA ASP A 171 -18.65 -9.86 14.03
C ASP A 171 -18.31 -8.37 14.24
N GLY A 172 -17.63 -7.79 13.26
CA GLY A 172 -17.26 -6.39 13.25
C GLY A 172 -18.44 -5.47 12.95
N LYS A 173 -18.24 -4.16 13.08
CA LYS A 173 -19.24 -3.14 12.71
C LYS A 173 -19.40 -3.03 11.20
N TYR A 174 -18.31 -3.17 10.45
CA TYR A 174 -18.26 -3.01 8.99
C TYR A 174 -18.21 -4.35 8.24
N THR A 175 -17.61 -5.38 8.84
CA THR A 175 -17.46 -6.71 8.24
C THR A 175 -17.99 -7.77 9.20
N GLN A 176 -18.91 -8.62 8.72
CA GLN A 176 -19.37 -9.79 9.45
C GLN A 176 -19.12 -11.06 8.63
N LEU A 177 -18.29 -11.96 9.16
CA LEU A 177 -17.95 -13.25 8.55
C LEU A 177 -18.24 -14.36 9.54
N ARG A 178 -19.14 -15.28 9.19
CA ARG A 178 -19.49 -16.41 10.05
C ARG A 178 -18.34 -17.40 10.24
N TYR A 179 -17.54 -17.58 9.19
CA TYR A 179 -16.41 -18.49 9.15
C TYR A 179 -15.25 -17.76 8.49
N VAL A 180 -14.24 -17.42 9.29
CA VAL A 180 -12.94 -16.97 8.81
C VAL A 180 -12.01 -18.17 8.85
N ASN A 181 -11.66 -18.65 7.67
CA ASN A 181 -10.80 -19.81 7.44
C ASN A 181 -9.89 -19.49 6.25
N LEU A 182 -8.81 -18.74 6.50
CA LEU A 182 -8.01 -18.13 5.43
C LEU A 182 -7.25 -19.17 4.59
N TRP A 183 -7.40 -19.11 3.27
CA TRP A 183 -6.59 -19.89 2.31
C TRP A 183 -6.24 -19.05 1.07
N PRO A 184 -4.95 -18.94 0.68
CA PRO A 184 -3.77 -19.41 1.40
C PRO A 184 -3.42 -18.51 2.60
N ARG A 185 -2.75 -19.08 3.59
CA ARG A 185 -2.07 -18.30 4.64
C ARG A 185 -0.68 -17.87 4.15
N PRO A 186 -0.13 -16.75 4.65
CA PRO A 186 1.25 -16.37 4.39
C PRO A 186 2.24 -17.45 4.83
N LEU A 187 3.35 -17.53 4.11
CA LEU A 187 4.48 -18.40 4.40
C LEU A 187 5.27 -17.89 5.63
N GLN A 188 5.48 -16.57 5.70
CA GLN A 188 6.16 -15.91 6.82
C GLN A 188 5.35 -16.06 8.12
N LYS A 189 6.07 -16.25 9.25
CA LYS A 189 5.48 -16.40 10.59
C LYS A 189 6.00 -15.30 11.54
N PRO A 190 5.14 -14.73 12.41
CA PRO A 190 3.70 -14.99 12.51
C PRO A 190 2.89 -14.48 11.31
N ARG A 191 3.45 -13.54 10.54
CA ARG A 191 2.88 -12.91 9.33
C ARG A 191 3.98 -12.14 8.57
N PRO A 192 3.71 -11.63 7.36
CA PRO A 192 4.61 -10.69 6.68
C PRO A 192 4.83 -9.41 7.52
N PRO A 193 6.00 -8.75 7.39
CA PRO A 193 6.22 -7.42 7.94
C PRO A 193 5.18 -6.42 7.44
N ILE A 194 4.72 -5.52 8.31
CA ILE A 194 3.70 -4.51 7.98
C ILE A 194 4.31 -3.12 7.93
N TRP A 195 4.07 -2.44 6.82
CA TRP A 195 4.49 -1.05 6.60
C TRP A 195 3.25 -0.16 6.44
N VAL A 196 3.21 0.97 7.13
CA VAL A 196 2.09 1.91 7.05
C VAL A 196 2.61 3.23 6.48
N PRO A 197 2.34 3.51 5.19
CA PRO A 197 2.72 4.78 4.61
C PRO A 197 1.84 5.91 5.15
N GLY A 198 2.44 7.07 5.44
CA GLY A 198 1.65 8.23 5.86
C GLY A 198 2.38 9.57 5.73
N ALA A 199 1.60 10.65 5.87
CA ALA A 199 2.06 12.03 5.68
C ALA A 199 2.17 12.86 6.99
N GLY A 200 2.24 12.18 8.13
CA GLY A 200 2.46 12.80 9.44
C GLY A 200 1.24 12.95 10.35
N SER A 201 0.25 12.04 10.25
CA SER A 201 -0.85 11.98 11.22
C SER A 201 -0.37 11.35 12.53
N ILE A 202 -0.59 12.04 13.65
CA ILE A 202 -0.26 11.54 14.99
C ILE A 202 -0.96 10.21 15.28
N GLU A 203 -2.22 10.07 14.85
CA GLU A 203 -2.98 8.83 15.02
C GLU A 203 -2.30 7.67 14.29
N THR A 204 -1.78 7.89 13.08
CA THR A 204 -1.07 6.86 12.32
C THR A 204 0.26 6.49 12.98
N TRP A 205 1.00 7.48 13.50
CA TRP A 205 2.21 7.24 14.27
C TRP A 205 1.93 6.39 15.52
N ASN A 206 0.91 6.74 16.29
CA ASN A 206 0.49 5.99 17.48
C ASN A 206 0.14 4.54 17.12
N THR A 207 -0.64 4.32 16.05
CA THR A 207 -0.95 2.95 15.58
C THR A 207 0.31 2.17 15.25
N CYS A 208 1.25 2.77 14.50
CA CYS A 208 2.50 2.11 14.13
C CYS A 208 3.32 1.73 15.36
N VAL A 209 3.52 2.67 16.28
CA VAL A 209 4.26 2.47 17.53
C VAL A 209 3.60 1.39 18.39
N ASN A 210 2.28 1.45 18.61
CA ASN A 210 1.57 0.53 19.49
C ASN A 210 1.49 -0.90 18.93
N LYS A 211 1.41 -1.05 17.60
CA LYS A 211 1.27 -2.36 16.93
C LYS A 211 2.59 -2.91 16.38
N GLY A 212 3.70 -2.20 16.55
CA GLY A 212 5.01 -2.57 15.99
C GLY A 212 4.98 -2.64 14.46
N HIS A 213 4.35 -1.67 13.80
CA HIS A 213 4.38 -1.52 12.36
C HIS A 213 5.41 -0.48 11.97
N LEU A 214 6.09 -0.70 10.83
CA LEU A 214 7.03 0.28 10.31
C LEU A 214 6.25 1.46 9.73
N TYR A 215 6.56 2.68 10.18
CA TYR A 215 6.03 3.89 9.58
C TYR A 215 6.86 4.31 8.38
N ALA A 216 6.25 4.34 7.19
CA ALA A 216 6.92 4.74 5.95
C ALA A 216 6.53 6.17 5.55
N TYR A 217 7.49 7.09 5.47
CA TYR A 217 7.25 8.44 4.97
C TYR A 217 7.67 8.59 3.50
N LEU A 218 6.71 8.92 2.64
CA LEU A 218 6.97 9.24 1.24
C LEU A 218 7.23 10.75 1.10
N SER A 219 8.50 11.11 0.86
CA SER A 219 8.94 12.51 0.83
C SER A 219 8.67 13.20 -0.51
N TYR A 220 7.43 13.65 -0.72
CA TYR A 220 7.06 14.46 -1.90
C TYR A 220 7.32 15.97 -1.73
N SER A 221 7.65 16.40 -0.51
CA SER A 221 7.67 17.82 -0.09
C SER A 221 9.05 18.31 0.37
N GLY A 222 10.10 17.55 0.02
CA GLY A 222 11.49 17.90 0.29
C GLY A 222 11.93 17.72 1.75
N TYR A 223 13.24 17.93 1.98
CA TYR A 223 13.92 17.62 3.23
C TYR A 223 13.30 18.26 4.48
N LYS A 224 12.91 19.55 4.41
CA LYS A 224 12.39 20.27 5.60
C LYS A 224 11.12 19.63 6.15
N ARG A 225 10.18 19.28 5.26
CA ARG A 225 8.94 18.62 5.66
C ARG A 225 9.20 17.19 6.11
N GLY A 226 10.07 16.46 5.40
CA GLY A 226 10.45 15.11 5.80
C GLY A 226 11.08 15.04 7.18
N LYS A 227 12.01 15.95 7.48
CA LYS A 227 12.61 16.08 8.81
C LYS A 227 11.54 16.30 9.88
N GLN A 228 10.64 17.27 9.68
CA GLN A 228 9.58 17.57 10.62
C GLN A 228 8.66 16.35 10.89
N VAL A 229 8.26 15.63 9.84
CA VAL A 229 7.40 14.45 9.96
C VAL A 229 8.11 13.32 10.72
N MET A 230 9.36 13.03 10.37
CA MET A 230 10.09 11.94 11.02
C MET A 230 10.47 12.28 12.45
N GLU A 231 10.89 13.51 12.76
CA GLU A 231 11.09 13.96 14.14
C GLU A 231 9.81 13.82 14.98
N GLY A 232 8.65 14.13 14.39
CA GLY A 232 7.36 13.92 15.03
C GLY A 232 7.08 12.45 15.36
N PHE A 233 7.30 11.54 14.41
CA PHE A 233 7.17 10.10 14.63
C PHE A 233 8.11 9.60 15.74
N TRP A 234 9.39 9.98 15.69
CA TRP A 234 10.37 9.57 16.69
C TRP A 234 10.05 10.11 18.10
N ASN A 235 9.52 11.34 18.20
CA ASN A 235 9.06 11.87 19.47
C ASN A 235 7.91 11.04 20.07
N VAL A 236 6.97 10.57 19.24
CA VAL A 236 5.90 9.66 19.67
C VAL A 236 6.48 8.32 20.13
N ALA A 237 7.39 7.73 19.35
CA ALA A 237 8.04 6.46 19.69
C ALA A 237 8.80 6.54 21.03
N HIS A 238 9.65 7.56 21.21
CA HIS A 238 10.39 7.77 22.46
C HIS A 238 9.47 8.04 23.65
N SER A 239 8.37 8.78 23.45
CA SER A 239 7.38 9.01 24.53
C SER A 239 6.68 7.73 24.97
N ALA A 240 6.60 6.73 24.09
CA ALA A 240 6.09 5.39 24.38
C ALA A 240 7.17 4.43 24.91
N GLY A 241 8.42 4.88 25.07
CA GLY A 241 9.54 4.06 25.54
C GLY A 241 10.10 3.10 24.47
N ILE A 242 9.87 3.40 23.18
CA ILE A 242 10.36 2.59 22.06
C ILE A 242 11.53 3.33 21.39
N ASP A 243 12.75 2.82 21.59
CA ASP A 243 13.98 3.40 21.03
C ASP A 243 14.33 2.86 19.63
N ASN A 244 13.70 1.75 19.21
CA ASN A 244 13.86 1.16 17.88
C ASN A 244 12.54 0.50 17.41
N PRO A 245 11.56 1.31 16.98
CA PRO A 245 10.23 0.90 16.51
C PRO A 245 10.27 0.22 15.14
#